data_AF-A0A5E4D661-F1
#
_entry.id   AF-A0A5E4D661-F1
#
_cell.length_a   1.000
_cell.length_b   1.000
_cell.length_c   1.000
_cell.angle_alpha   90.00
_cell.angle_beta   90.00
_cell.angle_gamma   90.00
#
_symmetry.space_group_name_H-M   'P 1'
#
loop_
_entity.id
_entity.type
_entity.pdbx_description
1 polymer ?
#
loop_
_entity_poly.entity_id
_entity_poly.type
_entity_poly.pdbx_seq_one_letter_code
_entity_poly.pdbx_strand_id
1 'polypeptide(L)'
;MTQQIFNLLSTQEAFAAWEKTLLDTFITDLYQHLDDLKECGTQQVGVEEAPLRAVRKYFHRITVYLKEKKYLPCAWEVVRTEIMKSFSSSANLYGRLRSME
;
A
#
# COMPACT_ATOMS: atom_id res chain seq x y z
N MET A 1 4.59 3.21 2.32
CA MET A 1 3.21 2.99 1.84
C MET A 1 3.12 1.72 1.01
N THR A 2 3.85 1.64 -0.11
CA THR A 2 3.87 0.54 -1.07
C THR A 2 3.98 -0.86 -0.44
N GLN A 3 4.92 -1.07 0.48
CA GLN A 3 5.10 -2.38 1.14
C GLN A 3 3.86 -2.84 1.92
N GLN A 4 3.16 -1.91 2.57
CA GLN A 4 1.97 -2.26 3.35
C GLN A 4 0.78 -2.61 2.43
N ILE A 5 0.69 -1.97 1.27
CA ILE A 5 -0.33 -2.26 0.27
C ILE A 5 -0.08 -3.63 -0.35
N PHE A 6 1.17 -3.93 -0.72
CA PHE A 6 1.58 -5.25 -1.18
C PHE A 6 1.16 -6.32 -0.16
N ASN A 7 1.56 -6.17 1.10
CA ASN A 7 1.22 -7.12 2.16
C ASN A 7 -0.31 -7.30 2.35
N LEU A 8 -1.09 -6.24 2.17
CA LEU A 8 -2.55 -6.28 2.32
C LEU A 8 -3.25 -6.99 1.15
N LEU A 9 -2.69 -6.88 -0.06
CA LEU A 9 -3.30 -7.41 -1.28
C LEU A 9 -2.79 -8.82 -1.64
N SER A 10 -1.64 -9.23 -1.12
CA SER A 10 -1.10 -10.59 -1.30
C SER A 10 -1.75 -11.66 -0.40
N THR A 11 -2.96 -11.42 0.13
CA THR A 11 -3.67 -12.38 0.99
C THR A 11 -4.75 -13.13 0.23
N GLN A 12 -5.09 -14.34 0.70
CA GLN A 12 -6.13 -15.16 0.08
C GLN A 12 -7.49 -14.44 0.05
N GLU A 13 -7.80 -13.63 1.07
CA GLU A 13 -9.04 -12.86 1.15
C GLU A 13 -9.12 -11.79 0.06
N ALA A 14 -8.00 -11.15 -0.29
CA ALA A 14 -7.95 -10.21 -1.40
C ALA A 14 -8.15 -10.92 -2.75
N PHE A 15 -7.50 -12.06 -2.96
CA PHE A 15 -7.70 -12.90 -4.17
C PHE A 15 -9.11 -13.50 -4.28
N ALA A 16 -9.83 -13.62 -3.17
CA ALA A 16 -11.23 -14.02 -3.16
C ALA A 16 -12.17 -12.83 -3.43
N ALA A 17 -11.76 -11.61 -3.13
CA ALA A 17 -12.57 -10.40 -3.29
C ALA A 17 -12.47 -9.76 -4.67
N TRP A 18 -11.33 -9.92 -5.34
CA TRP A 18 -11.01 -9.21 -6.58
C TRP A 18 -10.86 -10.15 -7.78
N GLU A 19 -10.93 -9.56 -8.98
CA GLU A 19 -10.60 -10.29 -10.20
C GLU A 19 -9.11 -10.66 -10.17
N LYS A 20 -8.83 -11.95 -10.33
CA LYS A 20 -7.52 -12.54 -10.05
C LYS A 20 -6.44 -12.01 -10.99
N THR A 21 -6.74 -11.88 -12.29
CA THR A 21 -5.74 -11.46 -13.28
C THR A 21 -5.32 -10.00 -13.10
N LEU A 22 -6.28 -9.12 -12.76
CA LEU A 22 -6.04 -7.73 -12.45
C LEU A 22 -5.28 -7.58 -11.13
N LEU A 23 -5.66 -8.34 -10.09
CA LEU A 23 -4.96 -8.29 -8.81
C LEU A 23 -3.52 -8.80 -8.94
N ASP A 24 -3.31 -9.89 -9.66
CA ASP A 24 -1.97 -10.49 -9.87
C ASP A 24 -1.05 -9.55 -10.64
N THR A 25 -1.56 -8.96 -11.73
CA THR A 25 -0.85 -7.89 -12.48
C THR A 25 -0.48 -6.74 -11.55
N PHE A 26 -1.44 -6.25 -10.75
CA PHE A 26 -1.21 -5.13 -9.85
C PHE A 26 -0.18 -5.43 -8.75
N ILE A 27 -0.20 -6.63 -8.17
CA ILE A 27 0.78 -7.08 -7.18
C ILE A 27 2.17 -7.20 -7.80
N THR A 28 2.26 -7.69 -9.04
CA THR A 28 3.51 -7.81 -9.78
C THR A 28 4.13 -6.45 -10.05
N ASP A 29 3.34 -5.49 -10.55
CA ASP A 29 3.80 -4.11 -10.77
C ASP A 29 4.22 -3.45 -9.46
N LEU A 30 3.48 -3.71 -8.37
CA LEU A 30 3.83 -3.23 -7.03
C LEU A 30 5.16 -3.78 -6.54
N TYR A 31 5.42 -5.05 -6.80
CA TYR A 31 6.66 -5.71 -6.42
C TYR A 31 7.86 -5.11 -7.17
N GLN A 32 7.72 -4.89 -8.49
CA GLN A 32 8.76 -4.22 -9.28
C GLN A 32 9.04 -2.81 -8.74
N HIS A 33 7.99 -2.03 -8.45
CA HIS A 33 8.16 -0.70 -7.87
C HIS A 33 8.81 -0.72 -6.48
N LEU A 34 8.57 -1.77 -5.68
CA LEU A 34 9.25 -1.95 -4.40
C LEU A 34 10.74 -2.22 -4.57
N ASP A 35 11.13 -2.99 -5.57
CA ASP A 35 12.54 -3.28 -5.85
C ASP A 35 13.28 -2.00 -6.27
N ASP A 36 12.69 -1.18 -7.15
CA ASP A 36 13.24 0.14 -7.52
C ASP A 36 13.44 1.04 -6.27
N LEU A 37 12.47 1.05 -5.35
CA LEU A 37 12.57 1.83 -4.11
C LEU A 37 13.64 1.30 -3.14
N LYS A 38 13.89 -0.01 -3.11
CA LYS A 38 14.95 -0.61 -2.27
C LYS A 38 16.33 -0.17 -2.74
N GLU A 39 16.53 0.00 -4.05
CA GLU A 39 17.78 0.52 -4.59
C GLU A 39 18.08 1.95 -4.11
N CYS A 40 17.04 2.78 -3.88
CA CYS A 40 17.20 4.08 -3.23
C CYS A 40 17.48 3.99 -1.71
N GLY A 41 17.03 2.91 -1.06
CA GLY A 41 17.04 2.75 0.40
C GLY A 41 18.38 2.30 1.00
N THR A 42 19.29 1.76 0.20
CA THR A 42 20.62 1.28 0.65
C THR A 42 21.56 2.42 1.11
N GLN A 43 21.22 3.68 0.86
CA GLN A 43 22.01 4.86 1.24
C GLN A 43 21.49 5.62 2.47
N GLN A 44 20.34 5.26 3.04
CA GLN A 44 19.70 6.02 4.12
C GLN A 44 19.74 5.27 5.46
N VAL A 45 20.90 5.31 6.11
CA VAL A 45 21.04 4.99 7.54
C VAL A 45 20.40 6.12 8.34
N GLY A 46 19.14 5.96 8.75
CA GLY A 46 18.46 6.92 9.63
C GLY A 46 17.03 7.29 9.26
N VAL A 47 16.29 6.44 8.53
CA VAL A 47 14.85 6.69 8.33
C VAL A 47 14.16 6.79 9.68
N GLU A 48 13.56 7.96 9.94
CA GLU A 48 12.87 8.27 11.19
C GLU A 48 11.80 7.19 11.47
N GLU A 49 11.92 6.49 12.60
CA GLU A 49 11.03 5.36 12.92
C GLU A 49 9.57 5.79 13.08
N ALA A 50 9.34 7.06 13.43
CA ALA A 50 8.02 7.59 13.72
C ALA A 50 7.09 7.63 12.48
N PRO A 51 7.49 8.21 11.33
CA PRO A 51 6.73 8.11 10.07
C PRO A 51 6.41 6.67 9.66
N LEU A 52 7.38 5.76 9.75
CA LEU A 52 7.17 4.34 9.39
C LEU A 52 6.18 3.67 10.33
N ARG A 53 6.24 3.96 11.63
CA ARG A 53 5.30 3.45 12.64
C ARG A 53 3.88 3.96 12.39
N ALA A 54 3.72 5.23 12.01
CA ALA A 54 2.41 5.80 11.67
C ALA A 54 1.78 5.09 10.47
N VAL A 55 2.55 4.85 9.41
CA VAL A 55 2.11 4.10 8.22
C VAL A 55 1.69 2.67 8.59
N ARG A 56 2.50 1.94 9.38
CA ARG A 56 2.13 0.58 9.85
C ARG A 56 0.84 0.59 10.66
N LYS A 57 0.67 1.56 11.57
CA LYS A 57 -0.56 1.71 12.38
C LYS A 57 -1.79 1.99 11.52
N TYR A 58 -1.64 2.80 10.47
CA TYR A 58 -2.71 3.08 9.52
C TYR A 58 -3.20 1.81 8.81
N PHE A 59 -2.29 1.03 8.22
CA PHE A 59 -2.66 -0.22 7.55
C PHE A 59 -3.15 -1.30 8.51
N HIS A 60 -2.62 -1.35 9.73
CA HIS A 60 -3.15 -2.23 10.76
C HIS A 60 -4.63 -1.98 11.03
N ARG A 61 -5.06 -0.71 11.11
CA ARG A 61 -6.49 -0.36 11.28
C ARG A 61 -7.33 -0.82 10.10
N ILE A 62 -6.82 -0.75 8.87
CA ILE A 62 -7.50 -1.26 7.67
C ILE A 62 -7.68 -2.78 7.77
N THR A 63 -6.64 -3.52 8.18
CA THR A 63 -6.74 -4.97 8.36
C THR A 63 -7.75 -5.34 9.45
N VAL A 64 -7.77 -4.61 10.57
CA VAL A 64 -8.77 -4.80 11.64
C VAL A 64 -10.18 -4.54 11.11
N TYR A 65 -10.39 -3.44 10.38
CA TYR A 65 -11.68 -3.12 9.75
C TYR A 65 -12.18 -4.24 8.84
N LEU A 66 -11.33 -4.80 7.98
CA LEU A 66 -11.71 -5.92 7.11
C LEU A 66 -12.14 -7.15 7.90
N LYS A 67 -11.42 -7.47 8.98
CA LYS A 67 -11.78 -8.58 9.89
C LYS A 67 -13.13 -8.35 10.56
N GLU A 68 -13.38 -7.16 11.10
CA GLU A 68 -14.66 -6.79 11.72
C GLU A 68 -15.83 -6.85 10.72
N LYS A 69 -15.57 -6.47 9.47
CA LYS A 69 -16.54 -6.56 8.38
C LYS A 69 -16.60 -7.94 7.71
N LYS A 70 -15.90 -8.94 8.25
CA LYS A 70 -15.86 -10.32 7.74
C LYS A 70 -15.52 -10.39 6.24
N TYR A 71 -14.69 -9.47 5.76
CA TYR A 71 -14.25 -9.41 4.37
C TYR A 71 -15.39 -9.31 3.35
N LEU A 72 -16.52 -8.71 3.72
CA LEU A 72 -17.63 -8.50 2.81
C LEU A 72 -17.21 -7.63 1.61
N PRO A 73 -17.82 -7.82 0.42
CA PRO A 73 -17.46 -7.05 -0.78
C PRO A 73 -17.49 -5.53 -0.58
N CYS A 74 -18.53 -4.99 0.07
CA CYS A 74 -18.61 -3.55 0.35
C CYS A 74 -17.47 -3.03 1.23
N ALA A 75 -16.92 -3.85 2.13
CA ALA A 75 -15.77 -3.45 2.95
C ALA A 75 -14.48 -3.37 2.10
N TRP A 76 -14.33 -4.29 1.16
CA TRP A 76 -13.24 -4.26 0.19
C TRP A 76 -13.30 -3.02 -0.72
N GLU A 77 -14.49 -2.59 -1.14
CA GLU A 77 -14.68 -1.33 -1.90
C GLU A 77 -14.19 -0.10 -1.12
N VAL A 78 -14.46 -0.04 0.19
CA VAL A 78 -13.94 1.01 1.09
C VAL A 78 -12.41 0.94 1.14
N VAL A 79 -11.84 -0.26 1.31
CA VAL A 79 -10.38 -0.43 1.33
C VAL A 79 -9.73 -0.05 0.01
N ARG A 80 -10.33 -0.38 -1.14
CA ARG A 80 -9.82 0.05 -2.45
C ARG A 80 -9.76 1.57 -2.53
N THR A 81 -10.82 2.25 -2.09
CA THR A 81 -10.88 3.72 -2.07
C THR A 81 -9.77 4.32 -1.21
N GLU A 82 -9.53 3.77 -0.02
CA GLU A 82 -8.44 4.21 0.86
C GLU A 82 -7.05 3.94 0.28
N ILE A 83 -6.85 2.79 -0.39
CA ILE A 83 -5.61 2.47 -1.10
C ILE A 83 -5.36 3.51 -2.21
N MET A 84 -6.36 3.79 -3.06
CA MET A 84 -6.24 4.77 -4.14
C MET A 84 -5.88 6.16 -3.63
N LYS A 85 -6.59 6.66 -2.60
CA LYS A 85 -6.27 7.96 -1.96
C LYS A 85 -4.82 8.02 -1.48
N SER A 86 -4.33 6.91 -0.92
CA SER A 86 -3.00 6.83 -0.35
C SER A 86 -1.90 6.82 -1.43
N PHE A 87 -2.15 6.17 -2.57
CA PHE A 87 -1.27 6.24 -3.75
C PHE A 87 -1.24 7.64 -4.35
N SER A 88 -2.41 8.25 -4.59
CA SER A 88 -2.49 9.60 -5.14
C SER A 88 -1.75 10.62 -4.25
N SER A 89 -1.90 10.50 -2.94
CA SER A 89 -1.17 11.36 -1.99
C SER A 89 0.34 11.17 -2.07
N SER A 90 0.80 9.92 -2.24
CA SER A 90 2.23 9.61 -2.38
C SER A 90 2.80 10.15 -3.70
N ALA A 91 2.08 10.00 -4.81
CA ALA A 91 2.46 10.55 -6.11
C ALA A 91 2.52 12.09 -6.10
N ASN A 92 1.54 12.74 -5.45
CA ASN A 92 1.54 14.18 -5.28
C ASN A 92 2.73 14.67 -4.44
N LEU A 93 3.05 13.96 -3.35
CA LEU A 93 4.24 14.28 -2.54
C LEU A 93 5.52 14.16 -3.37
N TYR A 94 5.66 13.08 -4.14
CA TYR A 94 6.81 12.87 -5.03
C TYR A 94 6.93 13.99 -6.06
N GLY A 95 5.82 14.38 -6.72
CA GLY A 95 5.80 15.49 -7.67
C GLY A 95 6.21 16.83 -7.03
N ARG A 96 5.77 17.10 -5.80
CA ARG A 96 6.17 18.29 -5.04
C ARG A 96 7.67 18.29 -4.71
N LEU A 97 8.20 17.17 -4.22
CA LEU A 97 9.62 17.03 -3.92
C LEU A 97 10.48 17.28 -5.17
N ARG A 98 10.06 16.73 -6.32
CA ARG A 98 10.74 16.97 -7.60
C ARG A 98 10.71 18.43 -8.06
N SER A 99 9.62 19.16 -7.78
CA SER A 99 9.54 20.59 -8.12
C SER A 99 10.39 21.51 -7.23
N MET A 100 10.98 20.96 -6.16
CA MET A 100 11.87 21.68 -5.25
C MET A 100 13.35 21.51 -5.63
N GLU A 101 13.65 20.66 -6.62
CA GLU A 101 14.97 20.53 -7.26
C GLU A 101 15.12 21.55 -8.39
#